data_AF-A0A645INS5-F1
#
_entry.id   AF-A0A645INS5-F1
#
_cell.length_a   1.000
_cell.length_b   1.000
_cell.length_c   1.000
_cell.angle_alpha   90.00
_cell.angle_beta   90.00
_cell.angle_gamma   90.00
#
_symmetry.space_group_name_H-M   'P 1'
#
loop_
_entity.id
_entity.type
_entity.pdbx_description
1 polymer ?
#
loop_
_entity_poly.entity_id
_entity_poly.type
_entity_poly.pdbx_seq_one_letter_code
_entity_poly.pdbx_strand_id
1 'polypeptide(L)'
;MPNLRYVPVVSDALPEDGWTGRTGFVHQAVLDDFTDLSGHQVYACGAPIVVDTARERYTATLGLPPEEFFADAFTSEADKH
;
A
#
# COMPACT_ATOMS: atom_id res chain seq x y z
N MET A 1 16.31 -10.17 11.68
CA MET A 1 15.66 -10.44 10.38
C MET A 1 16.32 -9.55 9.32
N PRO A 2 17.43 -9.97 8.71
CA PRO A 2 18.17 -9.12 7.77
C PRO A 2 17.35 -8.77 6.51
N ASN A 3 16.34 -9.57 6.18
CA ASN A 3 15.52 -9.43 4.97
C ASN A 3 14.15 -8.80 5.25
N LEU A 4 13.91 -8.27 6.45
CA LEU A 4 12.65 -7.59 6.79
C LEU A 4 12.95 -6.11 7.05
N ARG A 5 12.26 -5.24 6.31
CA ARG A 5 12.27 -3.78 6.52
C ARG A 5 10.84 -3.33 6.80
N TYR A 6 10.65 -2.66 7.93
CA TYR A 6 9.39 -1.99 8.26
C TYR A 6 9.50 -0.51 7.91
N VAL A 7 8.57 -0.02 7.09
CA VAL A 7 8.51 1.38 6.66
C VAL A 7 7.15 1.95 7.06
N PRO A 8 7.05 2.66 8.18
CA PRO A 8 5.81 3.30 8.58
C PRO A 8 5.56 4.57 7.74
N VAL A 9 4.29 4.79 7.38
CA VAL A 9 3.84 5.95 6.60
C VAL A 9 2.60 6.52 7.28
N VAL A 10 2.59 7.83 7.53
CA VAL A 10 1.46 8.54 8.15
C VAL A 10 0.91 9.56 7.15
N SER A 11 -0.34 9.40 6.72
CA SER A 11 -0.91 10.24 5.67
C SER A 11 -1.14 11.69 6.09
N ASP A 12 -1.53 11.90 7.34
CA ASP A 12 -1.89 13.21 7.90
C ASP A 12 -1.11 13.45 9.20
N ALA A 13 0.22 13.53 9.07
CA ALA A 13 1.09 13.82 10.21
C ALA A 13 1.11 15.32 10.49
N LEU A 14 0.78 15.70 11.72
CA LEU A 14 0.83 17.08 12.19
C LEU A 14 2.15 17.39 12.92
N PRO A 15 2.58 18.66 13.00
CA PRO A 15 3.80 19.04 13.72
C PRO A 15 3.83 18.55 15.17
N GLU A 16 2.70 18.57 15.86
CA GLU A 16 2.54 18.11 17.25
C GLU A 16 2.71 16.60 17.44
N ASP A 17 2.56 15.79 16.38
CA ASP A 17 2.75 14.33 16.45
C ASP A 17 4.22 13.94 16.62
N GLY A 18 5.14 14.88 16.39
CA GLY A 18 6.59 14.61 16.43
C GLY A 18 7.04 13.58 15.39
N TRP A 19 6.24 13.38 14.34
CA TRP A 19 6.52 12.39 13.29
C TRP A 19 7.69 12.83 12.42
N THR A 20 8.67 11.94 12.27
CA THR A 20 9.87 12.18 11.46
C THR A 20 10.04 11.13 10.35
N GLY A 21 9.08 10.20 10.23
CA GLY A 21 9.07 9.19 9.18
C GLY A 21 8.41 9.68 7.90
N ARG A 22 8.05 8.74 7.02
CA ARG A 22 7.40 9.07 5.75
C ARG A 22 5.99 9.60 5.97
N THR A 23 5.61 10.58 5.17
CA THR A 23 4.25 11.11 5.12
C THR A 23 3.57 10.76 3.79
N GLY A 24 2.24 10.90 3.73
CA GLY A 24 1.44 10.60 2.54
C GLY A 24 0.84 9.18 2.53
N PHE A 25 0.46 8.68 1.36
CA PHE A 25 -0.24 7.40 1.26
C PHE A 25 0.74 6.23 1.08
N VAL A 26 0.44 5.11 1.75
CA VAL A 26 1.28 3.92 1.70
C VAL A 26 1.50 3.39 0.29
N HIS A 27 0.50 3.48 -0.60
CA HIS A 27 0.66 3.02 -1.98
C HIS A 27 1.64 3.88 -2.77
N GLN A 28 1.70 5.19 -2.49
CA GLN A 28 2.69 6.06 -3.11
C GLN A 28 4.10 5.75 -2.61
N ALA A 29 4.26 5.45 -1.31
CA ALA A 29 5.56 5.06 -0.76
C ALA A 29 6.14 3.80 -1.42
N VAL A 30 5.30 2.87 -1.89
CA VAL A 30 5.73 1.70 -2.67
C VAL A 30 6.11 2.10 -4.10
N LEU A 31 5.33 2.97 -4.75
CA LEU A 31 5.67 3.53 -6.06
C LEU A 31 7.00 4.28 -6.06
N ASP A 32 7.35 4.94 -4.96
CA ASP A 32 8.60 5.67 -4.83
C ASP A 32 9.79 4.72 -4.50
N ASP A 33 9.54 3.59 -3.86
CA ASP A 33 10.58 2.63 -3.44
C ASP A 33 10.95 1.61 -4.52
N PHE A 34 10.03 1.33 -5.44
CA PHE A 34 10.18 0.25 -6.42
C PHE A 34 9.97 0.77 -7.84
N THR A 35 10.82 0.34 -8.76
CA THR A 35 10.65 0.61 -10.19
C THR A 35 9.99 -0.54 -10.94
N ASP A 36 9.96 -1.74 -10.35
CA ASP A 36 9.39 -2.96 -10.92
C ASP A 36 8.98 -3.94 -9.81
N LEU A 37 7.77 -4.48 -9.93
CA LEU A 37 7.16 -5.48 -9.05
C LEU A 37 6.89 -6.81 -9.77
N SER A 38 7.34 -7.00 -11.01
CA SER A 38 7.11 -8.22 -11.80
C SER A 38 7.57 -9.53 -11.12
N GLY A 39 8.59 -9.45 -10.25
CA GLY A 39 9.09 -10.57 -9.45
C GLY A 39 8.60 -10.60 -7.99
N HIS A 40 7.54 -9.86 -7.64
CA HIS A 40 7.07 -9.71 -6.26
C HIS A 40 5.64 -10.21 -6.08
N GLN A 41 5.33 -10.58 -4.84
CA GLN A 41 3.97 -10.81 -4.37
C GLN A 41 3.59 -9.67 -3.44
N VAL A 42 2.38 -9.13 -3.62
CA VAL A 42 1.85 -8.07 -2.76
C VAL A 42 0.73 -8.65 -1.91
N TYR A 43 0.85 -8.45 -0.60
CA TYR A 43 -0.18 -8.79 0.37
C TYR A 43 -0.69 -7.48 0.97
N ALA A 44 -1.97 -7.16 0.72
CA ALA A 44 -2.58 -5.91 1.12
C ALA A 44 -3.80 -6.16 2.02
N CYS A 45 -3.96 -5.34 3.05
CA CYS A 45 -5.09 -5.42 3.95
C CYS A 45 -5.44 -4.03 4.49
N GLY A 46 -6.73 -3.69 4.55
CA GLY A 46 -7.18 -2.38 5.01
C GLY A 46 -8.46 -1.91 4.33
N ALA A 47 -8.72 -0.60 4.38
CA ALA A 47 -9.91 -0.01 3.79
C ALA A 47 -9.99 -0.33 2.27
N PRO A 48 -11.18 -0.66 1.73
CA PRO A 48 -11.33 -1.08 0.33
C PRO A 48 -10.70 -0.10 -0.65
N ILE A 49 -10.94 1.20 -0.48
CA ILE A 49 -10.37 2.24 -1.34
C ILE A 49 -8.83 2.21 -1.38
N VAL A 50 -8.17 1.90 -0.26
CA VAL A 50 -6.71 1.85 -0.19
C VAL A 50 -6.19 0.60 -0.91
N VAL A 51 -6.84 -0.53 -0.67
CA VAL A 51 -6.49 -1.82 -1.30
C VAL A 51 -6.68 -1.75 -2.81
N ASP A 52 -7.82 -1.25 -3.27
CA ASP A 52 -8.15 -1.15 -4.69
C ASP A 52 -7.22 -0.18 -5.42
N THR A 53 -6.93 0.98 -4.80
CA THR A 53 -5.95 1.93 -5.36
C THR A 53 -4.56 1.29 -5.46
N ALA A 54 -4.11 0.57 -4.43
CA ALA A 54 -2.81 -0.11 -4.47
C ALA A 54 -2.76 -1.16 -5.60
N ARG A 55 -3.81 -1.99 -5.75
CA ARG A 55 -3.90 -2.99 -6.81
C ARG A 55 -3.81 -2.36 -8.19
N GLU A 56 -4.63 -1.35 -8.45
CA GLU A 56 -4.65 -0.66 -9.75
C GLU A 56 -3.28 -0.07 -10.06
N ARG A 57 -2.69 0.69 -9.13
CA ARG A 57 -1.43 1.37 -9.37
C ARG A 57 -0.28 0.41 -9.57
N TYR A 58 -0.16 -0.64 -8.76
CA TYR A 58 0.97 -1.56 -8.86
C TYR A 58 0.91 -2.40 -10.14
N THR A 59 -0.29 -2.86 -10.53
CA THR A 59 -0.46 -3.63 -11.76
C THR A 59 -0.28 -2.76 -13.00
N ALA A 60 -0.78 -1.53 -12.99
CA ALA A 60 -0.69 -0.63 -14.15
C ALA A 60 0.68 0.03 -14.33
N THR A 61 1.42 0.31 -13.25
CA THR A 61 2.63 1.14 -13.31
C THR A 61 3.92 0.43 -12.94
N LEU A 62 3.87 -0.60 -12.08
CA LEU A 62 5.05 -1.33 -11.62
C LEU A 62 5.15 -2.74 -12.19
N GLY A 63 4.26 -3.14 -13.11
CA GLY A 63 4.33 -4.45 -13.76
C GLY A 63 4.03 -5.63 -12.82
N LEU A 64 3.35 -5.41 -11.70
CA LEU A 64 2.88 -6.49 -10.84
C LEU A 64 1.85 -7.35 -11.60
N PRO A 65 2.03 -8.67 -11.71
CA PRO A 65 1.01 -9.55 -12.27
C PRO A 65 -0.26 -9.49 -11.40
N PRO A 66 -1.47 -9.31 -11.97
CA PRO A 66 -2.69 -9.19 -11.19
C PRO A 66 -2.96 -10.37 -10.24
N GLU A 67 -2.54 -11.57 -10.62
CA GLU A 67 -2.63 -12.81 -9.84
C GLU A 67 -1.71 -12.83 -8.61
N GLU A 68 -0.69 -11.98 -8.57
CA GLU A 68 0.26 -11.86 -7.44
C GLU A 68 -0.14 -10.74 -6.45
N PHE A 69 -1.33 -10.18 -6.59
CA PHE A 69 -1.91 -9.24 -5.62
C PHE A 69 -2.98 -9.93 -4.75
N PHE A 70 -2.59 -10.31 -3.54
CA PHE A 70 -3.46 -10.92 -2.54
C PHE A 70 -4.01 -9.86 -1.59
N ALA A 71 -5.32 -9.88 -1.35
CA ALA A 71 -5.97 -8.82 -0.58
C ALA A 71 -7.04 -9.30 0.38
N ASP A 72 -7.10 -8.63 1.53
CA ASP A 72 -8.19 -8.71 2.50
C ASP A 72 -8.70 -7.31 2.83
N ALA A 73 -9.74 -6.87 2.11
CA ALA A 73 -10.31 -5.54 2.29
C ALA A 73 -11.36 -5.54 3.40
N PHE A 74 -11.25 -4.58 4.32
CA PHE A 74 -12.19 -4.39 5.41
C PHE A 74 -13.48 -3.73 4.90
N THR A 75 -14.41 -4.53 4.42
CA THR A 75 -15.74 -4.04 4.02
C THR A 75 -16.65 -3.94 5.25
N SER A 76 -17.27 -2.77 5.45
CA SER A 76 -18.37 -2.65 6.40
C SER A 76 -19.70 -3.02 5.74
N GLU A 77 -20.75 -3.28 6.52
CA GLU A 77 -22.10 -3.51 5.97
C GLU A 77 -22.60 -2.32 5.13
N ALA A 78 -22.16 -1.09 5.44
CA ALA A 78 -22.54 0.10 4.69
C ALA A 78 -21.88 0.17 3.30
N ASP A 79 -20.76 -0.54 3.09
CA ASP A 79 -19.99 -0.49 1.83
C ASP A 79 -20.49 -1.51 0.78
N LYS A 80 -21.56 -2.26 1.09
CA LYS A 80 -22.11 -3.31 0.21
C LYS A 80 -23.12 -2.81 -0.82
N HIS A 81 -23.52 -1.54 -0.80
CA HIS A 81 -24.66 -1.01 -1.58
C HIS A 81 -24.35 0.28 -2.32
#